data_AF-A0A2N1N209-F1
#
_entry.id   AF-A0A2N1N209-F1
#
_cell.length_a   1.000
_cell.length_b   1.000
_cell.length_c   1.000
_cell.angle_alpha   90.00
_cell.angle_beta   90.00
_cell.angle_gamma   90.00
#
_symmetry.space_group_name_H-M   'P 1'
#
loop_
_entity.id
_entity.type
_entity.pdbx_description
1 polymer ?
#
loop_
_entity_poly.entity_id
_entity_poly.type
_entity_poly.pdbx_seq_one_letter_code
_entity_poly.pdbx_strand_id
1 'polypeptide(L)'
;MSEKNNLNENMLSEKEKALAGLPYSGFSEELINDRFKAREILYKFNNSKPIRFKTDEYRERENIFRQLFGSVGKDVEIEPPFYCDY
;
A
#
# COMPACT_ATOMS: atom_id res chain seq x y z
N MET A 1 24.79 -22.31 15.38
CA MET A 1 24.61 -21.15 14.45
C MET A 1 23.26 -20.44 14.65
N SER A 2 22.50 -20.75 15.71
CA SER A 2 21.08 -20.33 15.88
C SER A 2 20.85 -19.14 16.81
N GLU A 3 21.81 -18.74 17.65
CA GLU A 3 21.56 -17.71 18.68
C GLU A 3 21.73 -16.26 18.16
N LYS A 4 22.51 -16.05 17.10
CA LYS A 4 22.73 -14.70 16.54
C LYS A 4 21.56 -14.15 15.72
N ASN A 5 20.66 -15.01 15.23
CA ASN A 5 19.49 -14.58 14.46
C ASN A 5 18.36 -14.06 15.36
N ASN A 6 18.13 -14.69 16.53
CA ASN A 6 17.01 -14.32 17.43
C ASN A 6 17.13 -12.93 18.06
N LEU A 7 18.35 -12.42 18.28
CA LEU A 7 18.54 -11.08 18.87
C LEU A 7 18.17 -9.95 17.90
N ASN A 8 18.36 -10.17 16.59
CA ASN A 8 18.02 -9.19 15.57
C ASN A 8 16.51 -9.15 15.30
N GLU A 9 15.83 -10.30 15.36
CA GLU A 9 14.36 -10.37 15.15
C GLU A 9 13.57 -9.57 16.20
N ASN A 10 14.01 -9.58 17.45
CA ASN A 10 13.33 -8.84 18.53
C ASN A 10 13.47 -7.31 18.45
N MET A 11 14.39 -6.80 17.62
CA MET A 11 14.61 -5.36 17.42
C MET A 11 13.84 -4.81 16.22
N LEU A 12 13.33 -5.68 15.34
CA LEU A 12 12.58 -5.27 14.15
C LEU A 12 11.14 -4.87 14.50
N SER A 13 10.63 -3.86 13.81
CA SER A 13 9.20 -3.57 13.80
C SER A 13 8.42 -4.71 13.15
N GLU A 14 7.10 -4.76 13.38
CA GLU A 14 6.25 -5.77 12.76
C GLU A 14 6.19 -5.62 11.23
N LYS A 15 6.33 -4.39 10.72
CA LYS A 15 6.45 -4.12 9.29
C LYS A 15 7.79 -4.61 8.72
N GLU A 16 8.88 -4.39 9.43
CA GLU A 16 10.20 -4.89 9.01
C GLU A 16 10.24 -6.42 9.01
N LYS A 17 9.64 -7.08 10.00
CA LYS A 17 9.44 -8.55 10.00
C LYS A 17 8.65 -9.02 8.79
N ALA A 18 7.53 -8.35 8.47
CA ALA A 18 6.72 -8.67 7.30
C ALA A 18 7.51 -8.57 5.98
N LEU A 19 8.30 -7.50 5.81
CA LEU A 19 9.15 -7.30 4.63
C LEU A 19 10.31 -8.31 4.55
N ALA A 20 10.81 -8.76 5.71
CA ALA A 20 11.85 -9.79 5.79
C ALA A 20 11.32 -11.23 5.64
N GLY A 21 9.99 -11.42 5.50
CA GLY A 21 9.37 -12.75 5.43
C GLY A 21 9.38 -13.51 6.75
N LEU A 22 9.55 -12.82 7.87
CA LEU A 22 9.52 -13.39 9.22
C LEU A 22 8.09 -13.39 9.77
N PRO A 23 7.76 -14.25 10.75
CA PRO A 23 6.48 -14.16 11.47
C PRO A 23 6.29 -12.78 12.10
N TYR A 24 5.12 -12.18 11.90
CA TYR A 24 4.77 -10.85 12.40
C TYR A 24 3.31 -10.79 12.85
N SER A 25 2.99 -9.82 13.70
CA SER A 25 1.64 -9.48 14.11
C SER A 25 1.01 -8.52 13.11
N GLY A 26 0.17 -9.07 12.22
CA GLY A 26 -0.57 -8.27 11.23
C GLY A 26 -1.54 -7.25 11.84
N PHE A 27 -1.86 -7.37 13.13
CA PHE A 27 -2.71 -6.43 13.88
C PHE A 27 -1.90 -5.43 14.71
N SER A 28 -0.61 -5.26 14.44
CA SER A 28 0.15 -4.17 15.03
C SER A 28 -0.44 -2.82 14.64
N GLU A 29 -0.32 -1.83 15.52
CA GLU A 29 -0.82 -0.47 15.28
C GLU A 29 -0.22 0.14 14.00
N GLU A 30 1.06 -0.08 13.74
CA GLU A 30 1.76 0.36 12.52
C GLU A 30 1.05 -0.16 11.25
N LEU A 31 0.81 -1.48 11.16
CA LEU A 31 0.19 -2.09 9.98
C LEU A 31 -1.31 -1.77 9.89
N ILE A 32 -2.02 -1.60 11.01
CA ILE A 32 -3.40 -1.13 11.02
C ILE A 32 -3.49 0.28 10.43
N ASN A 33 -2.61 1.19 10.86
CA ASN A 33 -2.59 2.57 10.40
C ASN A 33 -2.24 2.65 8.91
N ASP A 34 -1.31 1.83 8.43
CA ASP A 34 -0.99 1.77 7.00
C ASP A 34 -2.18 1.23 6.18
N ARG A 35 -2.87 0.18 6.64
CA ARG A 35 -4.11 -0.30 6.00
C ARG A 35 -5.20 0.75 5.97
N PHE A 36 -5.34 1.52 7.04
CA PHE A 36 -6.34 2.58 7.11
C PHE A 36 -6.06 3.66 6.05
N LYS A 37 -4.81 4.13 5.93
CA LYS A 37 -4.42 5.09 4.89
C LYS A 37 -4.70 4.57 3.47
N ALA A 38 -4.33 3.32 3.18
CA ALA A 38 -4.60 2.71 1.89
C ALA A 38 -6.11 2.68 1.59
N ARG A 39 -6.93 2.31 2.58
CA ARG A 39 -8.40 2.29 2.44
C ARG A 39 -9.00 3.68 2.22
N GLU A 40 -8.47 4.74 2.82
CA GLU A 40 -8.93 6.11 2.56
C GLU A 40 -8.68 6.53 1.11
N ILE A 41 -7.48 6.23 0.60
CA ILE A 41 -7.09 6.49 -0.79
C ILE A 41 -8.00 5.68 -1.75
N LEU A 42 -8.16 4.39 -1.48
CA LEU A 42 -9.00 3.49 -2.27
C LEU A 42 -10.47 3.88 -2.24
N TYR A 43 -10.99 4.38 -1.10
CA TYR A 43 -12.35 4.88 -1.01
C TYR A 43 -12.57 6.06 -1.96
N LYS A 44 -11.66 7.04 -1.98
CA LYS A 44 -11.71 8.16 -2.91
C LYS A 44 -11.65 7.69 -4.37
N PHE A 45 -10.75 6.75 -4.67
CA PHE A 45 -10.62 6.17 -6.00
C PHE A 45 -11.89 5.43 -6.46
N ASN A 46 -12.38 4.51 -5.63
CA ASN A 46 -13.51 3.63 -5.96
C ASN A 46 -14.84 4.39 -6.11
N ASN A 47 -14.98 5.55 -5.47
CA ASN A 47 -16.17 6.41 -5.55
C ASN A 47 -15.99 7.61 -6.50
N SER A 48 -14.90 7.65 -7.27
CA SER A 48 -14.69 8.71 -8.26
C SER A 48 -15.61 8.55 -9.47
N LYS A 49 -15.95 9.66 -10.15
CA LYS A 49 -16.77 9.64 -11.37
C LYS A 49 -16.02 8.94 -12.51
N PRO A 50 -16.74 8.40 -13.52
CA PRO A 50 -16.12 7.98 -14.76
C PRO A 50 -15.30 9.11 -15.37
N ILE A 51 -14.11 8.79 -15.86
CA ILE A 51 -13.18 9.73 -16.48
C ILE A 51 -12.94 9.34 -17.94
N ARG A 52 -12.48 10.28 -18.76
CA ARG A 52 -12.04 10.00 -20.13
C ARG A 52 -10.52 10.00 -20.19
N PHE A 53 -9.98 9.22 -21.12
CA PHE A 53 -8.55 9.18 -21.37
C PHE A 53 -8.02 10.58 -21.78
N LYS A 54 -6.82 10.94 -21.33
CA LYS A 54 -6.12 12.22 -21.59
C LYS A 54 -6.80 13.49 -21.03
N THR A 55 -7.71 13.40 -20.06
CA THR A 55 -8.21 14.57 -19.32
C THR A 55 -7.36 14.88 -18.08
N ASP A 56 -7.61 16.01 -17.41
CA ASP A 56 -6.92 16.35 -16.17
C ASP A 56 -7.28 15.39 -15.03
N GLU A 57 -8.54 14.93 -14.97
CA GLU A 57 -8.99 13.94 -13.98
C GLU A 57 -8.28 12.59 -14.18
N TYR A 58 -7.93 12.24 -15.43
CA TYR A 58 -7.10 11.06 -15.70
C TYR A 58 -5.71 11.20 -15.07
N ARG A 59 -5.08 12.38 -15.17
CA ARG A 59 -3.78 12.65 -14.51
C ARG A 59 -3.90 12.67 -12.99
N GLU A 60 -5.00 13.18 -12.45
CA GLU A 60 -5.27 13.14 -11.00
C GLU A 60 -5.41 11.70 -10.50
N ARG A 61 -6.07 10.83 -11.26
CA ARG A 61 -6.19 9.41 -10.94
C ARG A 61 -4.84 8.69 -10.98
N GLU A 62 -3.95 9.04 -11.92
CA GLU A 62 -2.58 8.54 -11.93
C GLU A 62 -1.80 8.92 -10.65
N ASN A 63 -1.99 10.15 -10.14
CA ASN A 63 -1.37 10.59 -8.90
C ASN A 63 -1.84 9.78 -7.67
N ILE A 64 -3.10 9.32 -7.67
CA ILE A 64 -3.61 8.42 -6.63
C ILE A 64 -2.81 7.11 -6.62
N PHE A 65 -2.54 6.53 -7.78
CA PHE A 65 -1.78 5.28 -7.86
C PHE A 65 -0.31 5.46 -7.46
N ARG A 66 0.29 6.61 -7.77
CA ARG A 66 1.64 6.95 -7.30
C ARG A 66 1.71 7.05 -5.78
N GLN A 67 0.67 7.59 -5.14
CA GLN A 67 0.57 7.64 -3.68
C GLN A 67 0.37 6.25 -3.06
N LEU A 68 -0.42 5.38 -3.70
CA LEU A 68 -0.75 4.06 -3.19
C LEU A 68 0.42 3.06 -3.35
N PHE A 69 0.99 2.95 -4.55
CA PHE A 69 1.99 1.92 -4.86
C PHE A 69 3.44 2.37 -4.66
N GLY A 70 3.67 3.66 -4.37
CA GLY A 70 4.99 4.28 -4.31
C GLY A 70 5.67 4.45 -5.67
N SER A 71 5.50 3.50 -6.59
CA SER A 71 5.94 3.61 -7.99
C SER A 71 4.95 2.94 -8.93
N VAL A 72 4.79 3.51 -10.12
CA VAL A 72 3.97 2.94 -11.19
C VAL A 72 4.71 3.09 -12.51
N GLY A 73 4.48 2.15 -13.42
CA GLY A 73 5.01 2.18 -14.77
C GLY A 73 4.46 3.35 -15.60
N LYS A 74 4.91 3.43 -16.84
CA LYS A 74 4.35 4.38 -17.82
C LYS A 74 2.96 3.89 -18.26
N ASP A 75 2.00 4.80 -18.37
CA ASP A 75 0.66 4.54 -18.90
C ASP A 75 -0.12 3.44 -18.12
N VAL A 76 -0.13 3.53 -16.79
CA VAL A 76 -0.88 2.59 -15.91
C VAL A 76 -2.32 3.06 -15.74
N GLU A 77 -3.25 2.14 -15.95
CA GLU A 77 -4.68 2.35 -15.73
C GLU A 77 -5.28 1.19 -14.93
N ILE A 78 -6.08 1.54 -13.93
CA ILE A 78 -6.88 0.61 -13.15
C ILE A 78 -8.31 1.15 -13.17
N GLU A 79 -9.26 0.27 -13.46
CA GLU A 79 -10.68 0.61 -13.39
C GLU A 79 -11.22 0.35 -11.98
N PRO A 80 -11.97 1.30 -11.39
CA PRO A 80 -12.71 1.04 -10.17
C PRO A 80 -13.70 -0.15 -10.29
N PRO A 81 -13.89 -0.96 -9.24
CA PRO A 81 -13.22 -0.84 -7.94
C PRO A 81 -11.89 -1.62 -7.87
N PHE A 82 -10.95 -1.11 -7.08
CA PHE A 82 -9.71 -1.78 -6.72
C PHE A 82 -9.57 -1.90 -5.19
N TYR A 83 -8.90 -2.96 -4.72
CA TYR A 83 -8.68 -3.24 -3.31
C TYR A 83 -7.28 -3.83 -3.09
N CYS A 84 -6.55 -3.26 -2.13
CA CYS A 84 -5.28 -3.79 -1.63
C CYS A 84 -5.13 -3.42 -0.14
N ASP A 85 -4.20 -4.09 0.53
CA ASP A 85 -3.98 -3.88 1.97
C ASP A 85 -3.19 -2.62 2.28
N TYR A 86 -2.12 -2.33 1.53
CA TYR A 86 -1.17 -1.24 1.80
C TYR A 86 -0.90 -0.41 0.55
#